data_AF-A0A818KAU0-F1
#
_entry.id   AF-A0A818KAU0-F1
#
_cell.length_a   1.000
_cell.length_b   1.000
_cell.length_c   1.000
_cell.angle_alpha   90.00
_cell.angle_beta   90.00
_cell.angle_gamma   90.00
#
_symmetry.space_group_name_H-M   'P 1'
#
loop_
_entity.id
_entity.type
_entity.pdbx_description
1 polymer ?
#
loop_
_entity_poly.entity_id
_entity_poly.type
_entity_poly.pdbx_seq_one_letter_code
_entity_poly.pdbx_strand_id
1 'polypeptide(L)'
;MSEEYWIISVPGKSTPRQSFDEVGTLDSLVALSDDLARLDIYIEGVSKKLTQFFFHDILDNDRNRFAENLVVGSNGFDPIRYITEFQWDHAKYPTKQSLKNLSEIISK
;
A
#
# COMPACT_ATOMS: atom_id res chain seq x y z
N MET A 1 11.91 18.99 -0.29
CA MET A 1 12.76 17.81 -0.05
C MET A 1 11.96 16.61 -0.46
N SER A 2 12.54 15.70 -1.24
CA SER A 2 11.90 14.43 -1.56
C SER A 2 12.11 13.53 -0.36
N GLU A 3 11.03 13.12 0.29
CA GLU A 3 11.10 12.15 1.40
C GLU A 3 11.17 10.75 0.80
N GLU A 4 12.27 10.03 1.02
CA GLU A 4 12.49 8.69 0.48
C GLU A 4 12.53 7.69 1.63
N TYR A 5 11.77 6.60 1.49
CA TYR A 5 11.63 5.54 2.48
C TYR A 5 12.02 4.19 1.85
N TRP A 6 12.81 3.40 2.59
CA TRP A 6 13.23 2.07 2.18
C TRP A 6 12.53 1.01 3.02
N ILE A 7 11.75 0.13 2.39
CA ILE A 7 11.15 -1.03 3.05
C ILE A 7 12.12 -2.20 2.91
N ILE A 8 12.65 -2.68 4.04
CA ILE A 8 13.54 -3.84 4.09
C ILE A 8 12.91 -4.95 4.93
N SER A 9 13.01 -6.19 4.45
CA SER A 9 12.61 -7.37 5.21
C SER A 9 13.87 -8.16 5.58
N VAL A 10 13.99 -8.50 6.87
CA VAL A 10 15.10 -9.31 7.39
C VAL A 10 14.54 -10.63 7.95
N PRO A 11 15.27 -11.75 7.80
CA PRO A 11 14.81 -13.01 8.37
C PRO A 11 14.76 -12.91 9.89
N GLY A 12 13.57 -13.16 10.45
CA GLY A 12 13.30 -13.09 11.88
C GLY A 12 12.09 -13.96 12.25
N LYS A 13 11.90 -14.24 13.54
CA LYS A 13 10.69 -14.96 13.99
C LYS A 13 9.47 -14.11 13.63
N SER A 14 8.52 -14.71 12.91
CA SER A 14 7.28 -14.03 12.56
C SER A 14 6.57 -13.56 13.83
N THR A 15 6.24 -12.28 13.91
CA THR A 15 5.35 -11.78 14.94
C THR A 15 3.94 -12.32 14.67
N PRO A 16 3.27 -12.98 15.63
CA PRO A 16 1.95 -13.60 15.41
C PRO A 16 0.88 -12.62 14.90
N ARG A 17 1.08 -11.32 15.12
CA ARG A 17 0.15 -10.26 14.71
C ARG A 17 0.07 -10.04 13.19
N GLN A 18 1.05 -10.48 12.41
CA GLN A 18 1.12 -10.20 10.96
C GLN A 18 1.57 -11.42 10.15
N SER A 19 1.20 -12.62 10.60
CA SER A 19 1.46 -13.85 9.86
C SER A 19 0.34 -14.12 8.86
N PHE A 20 0.69 -14.48 7.63
CA PHE A 20 -0.24 -14.99 6.62
C PHE A 20 -0.25 -16.51 6.70
N ASP A 21 -1.40 -17.08 7.05
CA ASP A 21 -1.49 -18.52 7.37
C ASP A 21 -1.59 -19.40 6.11
N GLU A 22 -2.10 -18.85 5.00
CA GLU A 22 -2.39 -19.60 3.76
C GLU A 22 -1.50 -19.12 2.59
N VAL A 23 -0.20 -19.40 2.73
CA VAL A 23 0.78 -19.34 1.64
C VAL A 23 0.64 -20.63 0.82
N GLY A 24 0.21 -20.51 -0.45
CA GLY A 24 -0.04 -21.65 -1.34
C GLY A 24 1.21 -22.43 -1.75
N THR A 25 1.21 -23.03 -2.94
CA THR A 25 2.40 -23.74 -3.45
C THR A 25 3.48 -22.76 -3.93
N LEU A 26 4.74 -23.20 -4.00
CA LEU A 26 5.85 -22.39 -4.50
C LEU A 26 5.56 -21.82 -5.91
N ASP A 27 5.03 -22.63 -6.82
CA ASP A 27 4.65 -22.18 -8.17
C ASP A 27 3.60 -21.06 -8.13
N SER A 28 2.64 -21.18 -7.21
CA SER A 28 1.61 -20.16 -7.00
C SER A 28 2.20 -18.88 -6.41
N LEU A 29 3.21 -18.98 -5.53
CA LEU A 29 3.91 -17.83 -4.95
C LEU A 29 4.77 -17.10 -6.00
N VAL A 30 5.42 -17.82 -6.90
CA VAL A 30 6.18 -17.21 -8.01
C VAL A 30 5.24 -16.45 -8.94
N ALA A 31 4.14 -17.06 -9.36
CA ALA A 31 3.14 -16.38 -10.19
C ALA A 31 2.55 -15.15 -9.49
N LEU A 32 2.23 -15.28 -8.20
CA LEU A 32 1.72 -14.18 -7.39
C LEU A 32 2.75 -13.04 -7.24
N SER A 33 4.04 -13.35 -7.10
CA SER A 33 5.11 -12.34 -7.03
C SER A 33 5.13 -11.47 -8.28
N ASP A 34 4.98 -12.06 -9.46
CA ASP A 34 4.93 -11.32 -10.72
C ASP A 34 3.66 -10.45 -10.83
N ASP A 35 2.52 -10.98 -10.38
CA ASP A 35 1.26 -10.23 -10.33
C ASP A 35 1.34 -9.04 -9.37
N LEU A 36 1.90 -9.24 -8.18
CA LEU A 36 2.11 -8.19 -7.19
C LEU A 36 3.06 -7.11 -7.71
N ALA A 37 4.13 -7.48 -8.41
CA ALA A 37 5.05 -6.51 -9.03
C ALA A 37 4.35 -5.65 -10.10
N ARG A 38 3.47 -6.26 -10.92
CA ARG A 38 2.66 -5.50 -11.89
C ARG A 38 1.65 -4.57 -11.21
N LEU A 39 1.00 -5.07 -10.17
CA LEU A 39 0.01 -4.32 -9.39
C LEU A 39 0.65 -3.12 -8.70
N ASP A 40 1.86 -3.27 -8.15
CA ASP A 40 2.62 -2.19 -7.51
C ASP A 40 2.89 -1.02 -8.48
N ILE A 41 3.44 -1.33 -9.66
CA ILE A 41 3.68 -0.34 -10.73
C ILE A 41 2.37 0.36 -11.13
N TYR A 42 1.27 -0.39 -11.23
CA TYR A 42 -0.02 0.16 -11.59
C TYR A 42 -0.56 1.13 -10.52
N ILE A 43 -0.55 0.72 -9.24
CA ILE A 43 -1.03 1.54 -8.12
C ILE A 43 -0.18 2.80 -7.97
N GLU A 44 1.14 2.70 -8.12
CA GLU A 44 2.04 3.85 -8.11
C GLU A 44 1.66 4.85 -9.21
N GLY A 45 1.41 4.36 -10.42
CA GLY A 45 0.98 5.18 -11.55
C GLY A 45 -0.36 5.88 -11.31
N VAL A 46 -1.34 5.18 -10.73
CA VAL A 46 -2.64 5.76 -10.37
C VAL A 46 -2.48 6.83 -9.28
N SER A 47 -1.70 6.53 -8.23
CA SER A 47 -1.43 7.47 -7.13
C SER A 47 -0.78 8.76 -7.63
N LYS A 48 0.28 8.66 -8.44
CA LYS A 48 0.96 9.81 -9.04
C LYS A 48 0.03 10.66 -9.90
N LYS A 49 -0.82 10.03 -10.72
CA LYS A 49 -1.80 10.74 -11.55
C LYS A 49 -2.84 11.46 -10.71
N LEU A 50 -3.37 10.81 -9.67
CA LEU A 50 -4.33 11.44 -8.75
C LEU A 50 -3.71 12.64 -8.03
N THR A 51 -2.50 12.49 -7.49
CA THR A 51 -1.74 13.58 -6.88
C THR A 51 -1.55 14.75 -7.85
N GLN A 52 -1.13 14.48 -9.09
CA GLN A 52 -0.93 15.53 -10.11
C GLN A 52 -2.24 16.22 -10.49
N PHE A 53 -3.32 15.46 -10.70
CA PHE A 53 -4.64 15.99 -11.02
C PHE A 53 -5.18 16.86 -9.88
N PHE A 54 -5.13 16.38 -8.64
CA PHE A 54 -5.58 17.15 -7.47
C PHE A 54 -4.76 18.42 -7.26
N PHE A 55 -3.45 18.34 -7.49
CA PHE A 55 -2.57 19.49 -7.36
C PHE A 55 -2.81 20.55 -8.45
N HIS A 56 -2.95 20.11 -9.71
CA HIS A 56 -3.05 21.01 -10.85
C HIS A 56 -4.48 21.54 -11.08
N ASP A 57 -5.45 20.63 -11.16
CA ASP A 57 -6.80 20.95 -11.65
C ASP A 57 -7.75 21.38 -10.52
N ILE A 58 -7.48 20.99 -9.27
CA ILE A 58 -8.36 21.29 -8.12
C ILE A 58 -7.78 22.40 -7.24
N LEU A 59 -6.46 22.42 -7.05
CA LEU A 59 -5.80 23.33 -6.11
C LEU A 59 -5.02 24.47 -6.80
N ASP A 60 -5.12 24.62 -8.12
CA ASP A 60 -4.44 25.68 -8.90
C ASP A 60 -2.92 25.79 -8.59
N ASN A 61 -2.27 24.65 -8.36
CA ASN A 61 -0.86 24.54 -7.96
C ASN A 61 -0.50 25.14 -6.57
N ASP A 62 -1.47 25.31 -5.68
CA ASP A 62 -1.22 25.71 -4.29
C ASP A 62 -0.68 24.53 -3.46
N ARG A 63 0.63 24.56 -3.19
CA ARG A 63 1.34 23.52 -2.43
C ARG A 63 0.93 23.43 -0.96
N ASN A 64 0.52 24.54 -0.35
CA ASN A 64 0.18 24.54 1.07
C ASN A 64 -1.15 23.81 1.29
N ARG A 65 -2.14 24.12 0.44
CA ARG A 65 -3.43 23.42 0.46
C ARG A 65 -3.28 21.95 0.05
N PHE A 66 -2.35 21.63 -0.86
CA PHE A 66 -2.13 20.24 -1.26
C PHE A 66 -1.61 19.38 -0.12
N ALA A 67 -0.63 19.87 0.65
CA ALA A 67 -0.09 19.15 1.80
C ALA A 67 -1.15 18.93 2.90
N GLU A 68 -2.03 19.91 3.15
CA GLU A 68 -3.11 19.80 4.14
C GLU A 68 -4.22 18.81 3.73
N ASN A 69 -4.45 18.62 2.43
CA ASN A 69 -5.47 17.71 1.91
C ASN A 69 -4.95 16.30 1.62
N LEU A 70 -3.63 16.10 1.65
CA LEU A 70 -3.00 14.80 1.41
C LEU A 70 -3.02 13.96 2.69
N VAL A 71 -4.17 13.33 2.96
CA VAL A 71 -4.37 12.44 4.10
C VAL A 71 -4.61 10.99 3.64
N VAL A 72 -4.10 10.04 4.42
CA VAL A 72 -4.18 8.60 4.12
C VAL A 72 -5.16 7.92 5.07
N GLY A 73 -6.11 7.19 4.48
CA GLY A 73 -7.13 6.41 5.18
C GLY A 73 -8.24 7.25 5.82
N SER A 74 -9.22 6.57 6.40
CA SER A 74 -10.36 7.20 7.11
C SER A 74 -9.97 7.98 8.36
N ASN A 75 -8.75 7.77 8.85
CA ASN A 75 -8.27 8.30 10.12
C ASN A 75 -7.52 9.64 9.96
N GLY A 76 -7.35 10.12 8.73
CA GLY A 76 -6.74 11.43 8.45
C GLY A 76 -5.24 11.48 8.75
N PHE A 77 -4.52 10.37 8.61
CA PHE A 77 -3.09 10.34 8.89
C PHE A 77 -2.29 11.04 7.78
N ASP A 78 -1.28 11.81 8.18
CA ASP A 78 -0.22 12.24 7.27
C ASP A 78 0.48 11.00 6.67
N PRO A 79 0.87 11.01 5.38
CA PRO A 79 1.59 9.91 4.75
C PRO A 79 2.82 9.42 5.54
N ILE A 80 3.59 10.31 6.14
CA ILE A 80 4.77 9.98 6.96
C ILE A 80 4.32 9.13 8.15
N ARG A 81 3.31 9.61 8.88
CA ARG A 81 2.80 8.92 10.05
C ARG A 81 2.21 7.57 9.68
N TYR A 82 1.51 7.50 8.55
CA TYR A 82 0.94 6.26 8.03
C TYR A 82 2.02 5.21 7.74
N ILE A 83 3.14 5.60 7.14
CA ILE A 83 4.26 4.69 6.85
C ILE A 83 4.94 4.23 8.15
N THR A 84 5.19 5.14 9.10
CA THR A 84 5.91 4.82 10.34
C THR A 84 5.08 4.00 11.34
N GLU A 85 3.77 4.16 11.33
CA GLU A 85 2.83 3.49 12.26
C GLU A 85 1.93 2.47 11.53
N PHE A 86 2.34 2.01 10.35
CA PHE A 86 1.52 1.14 9.50
C PHE A 86 1.03 -0.11 10.25
N GLN A 87 -0.28 -0.35 10.18
CA GLN A 87 -0.91 -1.58 10.66
C GLN A 87 -1.76 -2.18 9.55
N TRP A 88 -1.66 -3.51 9.42
CA TRP A 88 -2.49 -4.24 8.49
C TRP A 88 -3.95 -4.17 8.90
N ASP A 89 -4.82 -3.78 7.98
CA ASP A 89 -6.26 -3.75 8.21
C ASP A 89 -6.84 -5.16 8.06
N HIS A 90 -6.87 -5.90 9.18
CA HIS A 90 -7.42 -7.26 9.22
C HIS A 90 -8.94 -7.31 8.98
N ALA A 91 -9.66 -6.19 9.10
CA ALA A 91 -11.10 -6.14 8.84
C ALA A 91 -11.37 -6.02 7.34
N LYS A 92 -10.58 -5.20 6.64
CA LYS A 92 -10.68 -5.02 5.19
C LYS A 92 -9.97 -6.12 4.41
N TYR A 93 -8.84 -6.61 4.91
CA TYR A 93 -8.00 -7.62 4.26
C TYR A 93 -7.68 -8.79 5.22
N PRO A 94 -8.57 -9.77 5.39
CA PRO A 94 -8.38 -10.84 6.38
C PRO A 94 -7.20 -11.76 6.07
N THR A 95 -6.23 -11.88 6.98
CA THR A 95 -5.00 -12.69 6.81
C THR A 95 -5.22 -14.21 6.83
N LYS A 96 -6.45 -14.66 7.11
CA LYS A 96 -6.88 -16.07 7.04
C LYS A 96 -7.27 -16.52 5.63
N GLN A 97 -7.37 -15.60 4.68
CA GLN A 97 -7.66 -15.93 3.29
C GLN A 97 -6.37 -16.20 2.52
N SER A 98 -6.48 -16.99 1.45
CA SER A 98 -5.37 -17.21 0.52
C SER A 98 -4.82 -15.89 -0.01
N LEU A 99 -3.50 -15.83 -0.20
CA LEU A 99 -2.84 -14.64 -0.72
C LEU A 99 -3.37 -14.21 -2.09
N LYS A 100 -3.84 -15.16 -2.90
CA LYS A 100 -4.47 -14.90 -4.20
C LYS A 100 -5.78 -14.12 -4.06
N ASN A 101 -6.63 -14.51 -3.11
CA ASN A 101 -7.87 -13.79 -2.85
C ASN A 101 -7.58 -12.38 -2.34
N LEU A 102 -6.57 -12.22 -1.47
CA LEU A 102 -6.15 -10.91 -0.99
C LEU A 102 -5.65 -10.02 -2.15
N SER A 103 -4.81 -10.54 -3.04
CA SER A 103 -4.35 -9.77 -4.22
C SER A 103 -5.52 -9.38 -5.13
N GLU A 104 -6.49 -10.26 -5.34
CA GLU A 104 -7.68 -9.95 -6.13
C GLU A 104 -8.53 -8.85 -5.48
N ILE A 105 -8.72 -8.88 -4.16
CA ILE A 105 -9.46 -7.83 -3.42
C ILE A 105 -8.73 -6.49 -3.49
N ILE A 106 -7.40 -6.48 -3.42
CA ILE A 106 -6.59 -5.25 -3.53
C ILE A 106 -6.58 -4.69 -4.96
N SER A 107 -6.59 -5.58 -5.96
CA SER A 107 -6.57 -5.19 -7.38
C SER A 107 -7.87 -4.57 -7.89
N LYS A 108 -8.98 -4.78 -7.17
CA LYS A 108 -10.31 -4.26 -7.49
C LYS A 108 -10.51 -2.86 -6.95
#